data_AF-A0A0D6LV93-F1
#
_entry.id   AF-A0A0D6LV93-F1
#
_cell.length_a   1.000
_cell.length_b   1.000
_cell.length_c   1.000
_cell.angle_alpha   90.00
_cell.angle_beta   90.00
_cell.angle_gamma   90.00
#
_symmetry.space_group_name_H-M   'P 1'
#
loop_
_entity.id
_entity.type
_entity.pdbx_description
1 polymer ?
#
loop_
_entity_poly.entity_id
_entity_poly.type
_entity_poly.pdbx_seq_one_letter_code
_entity_poly.pdbx_strand_id
1 'polypeptide(L)'
;MIIQPKFVKVLCGPSRTLAQHRRHMENGEFSNLARELPLARAITGQHIDKTTMVRLALSYIKLHKLMDCFLMVLDPDGDVLYVSETISIYLGLSQV
;
A
#
# COMPACT_ATOMS: atom_id res chain seq x y z
N MET A 1 -5.91 -21.63 15.49
CA MET A 1 -6.93 -20.96 14.65
C MET A 1 -8.20 -20.80 15.49
N ILE A 2 -8.27 -19.75 16.31
CA ILE A 2 -9.43 -19.47 17.17
C ILE A 2 -10.30 -18.46 16.44
N ILE A 3 -11.43 -18.92 15.89
CA ILE A 3 -12.45 -18.03 15.33
C ILE A 3 -13.10 -17.30 16.50
N GLN A 4 -12.91 -15.98 16.56
CA GLN A 4 -13.51 -15.12 17.57
C GLN A 4 -15.05 -15.32 17.60
N PRO A 5 -15.69 -15.44 18.78
CA PRO A 5 -17.12 -15.75 18.92
C PRO A 5 -18.07 -14.72 18.30
N LYS A 6 -17.56 -13.54 17.90
CA LYS A 6 -18.30 -12.51 17.16
C LYS A 6 -18.63 -12.92 15.72
N PHE A 7 -17.90 -13.87 15.13
CA PHE A 7 -18.05 -14.22 13.71
C PHE A 7 -19.32 -15.07 13.43
N VAL A 8 -19.71 -15.94 14.37
CA VAL A 8 -20.85 -16.86 14.19
C VAL A 8 -22.19 -16.14 14.22
N LYS A 9 -22.33 -15.05 14.98
CA LYS A 9 -23.59 -14.30 15.12
C LYS A 9 -23.91 -13.37 13.94
N VAL A 10 -22.95 -13.17 13.05
CA VAL A 10 -23.05 -12.27 11.88
C VAL A 10 -23.64 -12.97 10.66
N LEU A 11 -23.69 -14.31 10.59
CA LEU A 11 -24.23 -14.98 9.40
C LEU A 11 -25.77 -15.00 9.33
N CYS A 12 -26.49 -14.78 10.44
CA CYS A 12 -27.94 -14.99 10.54
C CYS A 12 -28.69 -13.76 11.09
N GLY A 13 -28.62 -12.63 10.38
CA GLY A 13 -29.36 -11.40 10.70
C GLY A 13 -30.00 -10.78 9.45
N PRO A 14 -30.93 -9.83 9.60
CA PRO A 14 -31.55 -9.15 8.45
C PRO A 14 -30.47 -8.59 7.52
N SER A 15 -30.58 -8.81 6.20
CA SER A 15 -29.56 -8.44 5.20
C SER A 15 -29.08 -6.98 5.31
N ARG A 16 -29.98 -6.07 5.71
CA ARG A 16 -29.70 -4.66 6.00
C ARG A 16 -28.69 -4.47 7.13
N THR A 17 -28.84 -5.20 8.23
CA THR A 17 -27.96 -5.13 9.41
C THR A 17 -26.58 -5.70 9.09
N LEU A 18 -26.50 -6.74 8.25
CA LEU A 18 -25.24 -7.32 7.80
C LEU A 18 -24.46 -6.38 6.89
N ALA A 19 -25.15 -5.70 5.97
CA ALA A 19 -24.54 -4.71 5.08
C ALA A 19 -24.01 -3.49 5.86
N GLN A 20 -24.76 -3.00 6.85
CA GLN A 20 -24.32 -1.91 7.73
C GLN A 20 -23.11 -2.30 8.56
N HIS A 21 -23.12 -3.51 9.15
CA HIS A 21 -21.98 -4.02 9.90
C HIS A 21 -20.73 -4.10 9.02
N ARG A 22 -20.84 -4.62 7.79
CA ARG A 22 -19.75 -4.61 6.80
C ARG A 22 -19.20 -3.21 6.53
N ARG A 23 -20.06 -2.21 6.31
CA ARG A 23 -19.65 -0.81 6.07
C ARG A 23 -18.95 -0.20 7.29
N HIS A 24 -19.42 -0.51 8.49
CA HIS A 24 -18.80 -0.04 9.73
C HIS A 24 -17.39 -0.63 9.91
N MET A 25 -17.25 -1.95 9.72
CA MET A 25 -15.95 -2.62 9.77
C MET A 25 -15.00 -2.06 8.72
N GLU A 26 -15.48 -1.88 7.48
CA GLU A 26 -14.70 -1.29 6.40
C GLU A 26 -14.21 0.13 6.75
N ASN A 27 -15.07 1.01 7.27
CA ASN A 27 -14.67 2.36 7.71
C ASN A 27 -13.62 2.32 8.84
N GLY A 28 -13.66 1.30 9.70
CA GLY A 28 -12.61 1.05 10.70
C GLY A 28 -11.25 0.77 10.04
N GLU A 29 -11.22 -0.09 9.03
CA GLU A 29 -9.99 -0.40 8.27
C GLU A 29 -9.44 0.82 7.50
N PHE A 30 -10.31 1.68 6.97
CA PHE A 30 -9.89 2.94 6.36
C PHE A 30 -9.18 3.87 7.36
N SER A 31 -9.63 3.85 8.61
CA SER A 31 -9.00 4.62 9.70
C SER A 31 -7.63 4.04 10.08
N ASN A 32 -7.48 2.71 10.05
CA ASN A 32 -6.20 2.04 10.25
C ASN A 32 -5.22 2.34 9.10
N LEU A 33 -5.68 2.23 7.84
CA LEU A 33 -4.89 2.56 6.66
C LEU A 33 -4.37 4.00 6.68
N ALA A 34 -5.16 4.94 7.21
CA ALA A 34 -4.74 6.32 7.39
C ALA A 34 -3.60 6.52 8.39
N ARG A 35 -3.45 5.61 9.35
CA ARG A 35 -2.36 5.68 10.35
C ARG A 35 -1.05 5.12 9.82
N GLU A 36 -1.13 4.13 8.93
CA GLU A 36 0.03 3.45 8.35
C GLU A 36 0.68 4.26 7.20
N LEU A 37 -0.06 5.16 6.56
CA LEU A 37 0.46 5.96 5.46
C LEU A 37 1.38 7.08 5.98
N PRO A 38 2.64 7.17 5.52
CA PRO A 38 3.63 8.13 6.03
C PRO A 38 3.25 9.60 5.82
N LEU A 39 2.42 9.91 4.80
CA LEU A 39 1.91 11.26 4.52
C LEU A 39 0.61 11.57 5.27
N ALA A 40 -0.20 10.55 5.55
CA ALA A 40 -1.50 10.75 6.19
C ALA A 40 -1.31 11.16 7.65
N ARG A 41 -0.29 10.65 8.37
CA ARG A 41 -0.02 11.03 9.78
C ARG A 41 0.18 12.53 10.00
N ALA A 42 0.65 13.28 9.00
CA ALA A 42 0.82 14.73 9.08
C ALA A 42 -0.49 15.51 8.85
N ILE A 43 -1.48 14.90 8.18
CA ILE A 43 -2.72 15.56 7.70
C ILE A 43 -3.98 14.88 8.29
N THR A 44 -3.85 13.77 9.02
CA THR A 44 -4.97 12.96 9.58
C THR A 44 -5.84 13.73 10.59
N GLY A 45 -5.45 14.95 10.98
CA GLY A 45 -6.33 15.88 11.70
C GLY A 45 -7.35 16.63 10.82
N GLN A 46 -7.18 16.62 9.49
CA GLN A 46 -8.14 17.15 8.52
C GLN A 46 -9.04 16.03 8.00
N HIS A 47 -10.30 16.36 7.68
CA HIS A 47 -11.28 15.45 7.12
C HIS A 47 -10.85 14.98 5.71
N ILE A 48 -10.00 13.95 5.64
CA ILE A 48 -9.58 13.36 4.36
C ILE A 48 -10.71 12.45 3.85
N ASP A 49 -11.18 12.73 2.65
CA ASP A 49 -12.19 11.91 1.99
C ASP A 49 -11.69 10.48 1.73
N LYS A 50 -12.60 9.51 1.86
CA LYS A 50 -12.33 8.07 1.64
C LYS A 50 -11.68 7.78 0.29
N THR A 51 -12.08 8.49 -0.76
CA THR A 51 -11.48 8.39 -2.10
C THR A 51 -10.04 8.89 -2.13
N THR A 52 -9.76 10.00 -1.45
CA THR A 52 -8.41 10.57 -1.37
C THR A 52 -7.49 9.64 -0.59
N MET A 53 -7.97 9.03 0.49
CA MET A 53 -7.22 7.99 1.22
C MET A 53 -6.78 6.84 0.31
N VAL A 54 -7.68 6.29 -0.51
CA VAL A 54 -7.33 5.21 -1.46
C VAL A 54 -6.31 5.68 -2.49
N ARG A 55 -6.47 6.89 -3.03
CA ARG A 55 -5.54 7.45 -4.01
C ARG A 55 -4.15 7.65 -3.42
N LEU A 56 -4.05 8.16 -2.20
CA LEU A 56 -2.79 8.31 -1.48
C LEU A 56 -2.14 6.96 -1.21
N ALA A 57 -2.91 5.96 -0.78
CA ALA A 57 -2.41 4.59 -0.59
C ALA A 57 -1.85 4.02 -1.90
N LEU A 58 -2.58 4.18 -3.00
CA LEU A 58 -2.13 3.73 -4.31
C LEU A 58 -0.86 4.45 -4.76
N SER A 59 -0.81 5.77 -4.62
CA SER A 59 0.38 6.58 -4.96
C SER A 59 1.59 6.16 -4.14
N TYR A 60 1.42 5.92 -2.83
CA TYR A 60 2.49 5.45 -1.96
C TYR A 60 3.06 4.11 -2.43
N ILE A 61 2.21 3.12 -2.70
CA ILE A 61 2.64 1.79 -3.19
C ILE A 61 3.35 1.92 -4.54
N LYS A 62 2.87 2.79 -5.45
CA LYS A 62 3.51 3.03 -6.74
C LYS A 62 4.89 3.67 -6.58
N LEU A 63 5.01 4.69 -5.73
CA LEU A 63 6.29 5.35 -5.47
C LEU A 63 7.29 4.37 -4.85
N HIS A 64 6.87 3.56 -3.89
CA HIS A 64 7.73 2.56 -3.28
C HIS A 64 8.31 1.59 -4.31
N LYS A 65 7.46 1.07 -5.22
CA LYS A 65 7.92 0.20 -6.32
C LYS A 65 8.90 0.89 -7.29
N LEU A 66 8.76 2.20 -7.52
CA LEU A 66 9.71 2.95 -8.34
C LEU A 66 11.04 3.14 -7.63
N MET A 67 11.05 3.24 -6.30
CA MET A 67 12.28 3.26 -5.51
C MET A 67 12.98 1.90 -5.49
N ASP A 68 12.24 0.81 -5.69
CA ASP A 68 12.79 -0.54 -5.87
C ASP A 68 13.39 -0.78 -7.29
N CYS A 69 13.75 0.27 -8.01
CA CYS A 69 14.41 0.19 -9.31
C CYS A 69 15.91 0.54 -9.18
N PHE A 70 16.72 0.13 -10.15
CA PHE A 70 18.13 0.53 -10.25
C PHE A 70 18.34 1.48 -11.42
N LEU A 71 19.33 2.37 -11.30
CA LEU A 71 19.70 3.33 -12.35
C LEU A 71 20.71 2.67 -13.29
N MET A 72 20.43 2.72 -14.59
CA MET A 72 21.36 2.29 -15.64
C MET A 72 21.44 3.36 -16.73
N VAL A 73 22.66 3.78 -17.06
CA VAL A 73 22.95 4.71 -18.15
C VAL A 73 23.60 3.93 -19.28
N LEU A 74 23.05 4.07 -20.48
CA LEU A 74 23.53 3.41 -21.70
C LEU A 74 24.07 4.46 -22.68
N ASP A 75 25.06 4.07 -23.46
CA ASP A 75 25.49 4.79 -24.65
C ASP A 75 24.48 4.58 -25.81
N PRO A 76 24.43 5.43 -26.86
CA PRO A 76 23.54 5.23 -28.01
C PRO A 76 23.70 3.88 -28.72
N ASP A 77 24.89 3.28 -28.63
CA ASP A 77 25.20 1.96 -29.18
C ASP A 77 24.72 0.79 -28.28
N GLY A 78 24.23 1.10 -27.08
CA GLY A 78 23.67 0.13 -26.12
C GLY A 78 24.65 -0.38 -25.07
N ASP A 79 25.89 0.11 -25.06
CA ASP A 79 26.88 -0.23 -24.03
C ASP A 79 26.56 0.42 -22.68
N VAL A 80 26.81 -0.32 -21.59
CA VAL A 80 26.50 0.12 -20.22
C VAL A 80 27.60 1.07 -19.73
N LEU A 81 27.25 2.36 -19.56
CA LEU A 81 28.17 3.40 -19.10
C LEU A 81 28.19 3.52 -17.57
N TYR A 82 27.04 3.36 -16.93
CA TYR A 82 26.91 3.42 -15.47
C TYR A 82 25.77 2.56 -14.97
N VAL A 83 25.97 1.99 -13.78
CA VAL A 83 24.96 1.23 -13.06
C VAL A 83 25.01 1.58 -11.58
N SER A 84 23.85 1.78 -10.94
CA SER A 84 23.78 1.95 -9.48
C SER A 84 24.10 0.66 -8.72
N GLU A 85 24.68 0.80 -7.53
CA GLU A 85 25.03 -0.31 -6.62
C GLU A 85 23.86 -1.25 -6.32
N THR A 86 22.63 -0.72 -6.34
CA THR A 86 21.39 -1.48 -6.14
C THR A 86 21.16 -2.57 -7.18
N ILE A 87 21.81 -2.56 -8.35
CA ILE A 87 21.70 -3.63 -9.36
C ILE A 87 22.06 -5.00 -8.79
N SER A 88 22.99 -5.06 -7.83
CA SER A 88 23.42 -6.29 -7.17
C SER A 88 22.26 -7.02 -6.48
N ILE A 89 21.30 -6.26 -5.95
CA ILE A 89 20.12 -6.77 -5.24
C ILE A 89 19.11 -7.37 -6.24
N TYR A 90 19.00 -6.79 -7.44
CA TYR A 90 17.96 -7.16 -8.41
C TYR A 90 18.42 -8.19 -9.45
N LEU A 91 19.69 -8.14 -9.86
CA LEU A 91 20.25 -8.97 -10.93
C LEU A 91 21.43 -9.85 -10.47
N GLY A 92 21.88 -9.73 -9.22
CA GLY A 92 22.99 -10.53 -8.69
C GLY A 92 24.36 -10.19 -9.29
N LEU A 93 24.48 -9.05 -9.98
CA LEU A 93 25.73 -8.58 -10.58
C LEU A 93 26.57 -7.88 -9.52
N SER A 94 27.80 -8.35 -9.29
CA SER A 94 28.79 -7.62 -8.49
C SER A 94 29.44 -6.57 -9.38
N GLN A 95 29.38 -5.30 -8.98
CA GLN A 95 30.15 -4.24 -9.64
C GLN A 95 31.64 -4.52 -9.37
N VAL A 96 32.44 -4.72 -10.42
CA VAL A 96 33.91 -4.94 -10.36
C VAL A 96 34.61 -3.64 -10.72
#